data_AF-A0A699R618-F1
#
_entry.id   AF-A0A699R618-F1
#
_cell.length_a   1.000
_cell.length_b   1.000
_cell.length_c   1.000
_cell.angle_alpha   90.00
_cell.angle_beta   90.00
_cell.angle_gamma   90.00
#
_symmetry.space_group_name_H-M   'P 1'
#
loop_
_entity.id
_entity.type
_entity.pdbx_description
1 polymer ?
#
loop_
_entity_poly.entity_id
_entity_poly.type
_entity_poly.pdbx_seq_one_letter_code
_entity_poly.pdbx_strand_id
1 'polypeptide(L)'
;VTDDALRLYLFPHSLTHHATVWFDRLPRNSINTFEQMEKMFLRKYFPPSMVTKLRNEVTNFLQRLDESLFEAWECYKLSIDNFPDPYMLPVIQLDTFYNGLTLRHRDTINVDAGGTFMKISLE
;
A
#
# COMPACT_ATOMS: atom_id res chain seq x y z
N VAL A 1 0.80 23.86 28.88
CA VAL A 1 0.25 23.32 27.63
C VAL A 1 0.48 21.82 27.65
N THR A 2 -0.54 20.99 27.43
CA THR A 2 -0.37 19.53 27.34
C THR A 2 0.12 19.15 25.94
N ASP A 3 0.81 18.01 25.81
CA ASP A 3 1.27 17.49 24.51
C ASP A 3 0.09 17.33 23.53
N ASP A 4 -1.03 16.78 24.01
CA ASP A 4 -2.28 16.69 23.24
C ASP A 4 -2.76 18.04 22.71
N ALA A 5 -2.75 19.09 23.54
CA ALA A 5 -3.20 20.41 23.12
C ALA A 5 -2.29 21.00 22.04
N LEU A 6 -0.97 20.78 22.14
CA LEU A 6 -0.02 21.21 21.11
C LEU A 6 -0.23 20.46 19.79
N ARG A 7 -0.38 19.13 19.84
CA ARG A 7 -0.61 18.32 18.63
C ARG A 7 -1.93 18.65 17.95
N LEU A 8 -3.01 18.81 18.71
CA LEU A 8 -4.31 19.23 18.18
C LEU A 8 -4.25 20.63 17.57
N TYR A 9 -3.47 21.54 18.13
CA TYR A 9 -3.26 22.87 17.58
C TYR A 9 -2.46 22.85 16.27
N LEU A 10 -1.45 21.98 16.16
CA LEU A 10 -0.60 21.89 14.98
C LEU A 10 -1.21 21.04 13.86
N PHE A 11 -2.08 20.10 14.18
CA PHE A 11 -2.67 19.15 13.23
C PHE A 11 -3.33 19.81 12.00
N PRO A 12 -4.13 20.90 12.11
CA PRO A 12 -4.74 21.53 10.95
C PRO A 12 -3.73 22.04 9.92
N HIS A 13 -2.51 22.37 10.35
CA HIS A 13 -1.42 22.82 9.49
C HIS A 13 -0.78 21.70 8.67
N SER A 14 -0.97 20.43 9.04
CA SER A 14 -0.53 19.28 8.24
C SER A 14 -1.56 18.86 7.18
N LEU A 15 -2.79 19.37 7.25
CA LEU A 15 -3.87 19.01 6.34
C LEU A 15 -3.84 19.83 5.06
N THR A 16 -4.28 19.24 3.96
CA THR A 16 -4.44 19.93 2.67
C THR A 16 -5.83 19.71 2.08
N HIS A 17 -6.32 20.69 1.30
CA HIS A 17 -7.53 20.61 0.49
C HIS A 17 -8.75 20.01 1.23
N HIS A 18 -9.20 18.83 0.82
CA HIS A 18 -10.36 18.14 1.35
C HIS A 18 -10.22 17.77 2.84
N ALA A 19 -9.00 17.50 3.30
CA ALA A 19 -8.74 17.19 4.70
C ALA A 19 -8.97 18.41 5.60
N THR A 20 -8.52 19.59 5.16
CA THR A 20 -8.76 20.86 5.87
C THR A 20 -10.26 21.16 5.94
N VAL A 21 -10.97 21.07 4.82
CA VAL A 21 -12.43 21.32 4.77
C VAL A 21 -13.21 20.34 5.66
N TRP A 22 -12.78 19.08 5.74
CA TRP A 22 -13.38 18.11 6.65
C TRP A 22 -13.15 18.48 8.12
N PHE A 23 -11.92 18.86 8.47
CA PHE A 23 -11.55 19.24 9.84
C PHE A 23 -12.36 20.45 10.30
N ASP A 24 -12.49 21.48 9.45
CA ASP A 24 -13.24 22.71 9.74
C ASP A 24 -14.75 22.47 9.96
N ARG A 25 -15.28 21.36 9.45
CA ARG A 25 -16.69 20.97 9.62
C ARG A 25 -16.96 20.17 10.89
N LEU A 26 -15.93 19.81 11.65
CA LEU A 26 -16.11 19.06 12.89
C LEU A 26 -16.82 19.94 13.95
N PRO A 27 -17.74 19.38 14.75
CA PRO A 27 -18.38 20.15 15.81
C PRO A 27 -17.35 20.66 16.82
N ARG A 28 -17.57 21.87 17.35
CA ARG A 28 -16.71 22.39 18.43
C ARG A 28 -16.72 21.44 19.63
N ASN A 29 -15.55 21.24 20.23
CA ASN A 29 -15.33 20.36 21.38
C ASN A 29 -15.66 18.87 21.13
N SER A 30 -15.73 18.42 19.87
CA SER A 30 -15.94 16.99 19.57
C SER A 30 -14.70 16.12 19.77
N ILE A 31 -13.52 16.73 19.89
CA ILE A 31 -12.22 16.06 19.99
C ILE A 31 -11.42 16.75 21.08
N ASN A 32 -11.00 15.97 22.07
CA ASN A 32 -10.38 16.47 23.30
C ASN A 32 -8.98 15.87 23.52
N THR A 33 -8.63 14.81 22.80
CA THR A 33 -7.29 14.20 22.81
C THR A 33 -6.79 14.00 21.38
N PHE A 34 -5.46 13.95 21.21
CA PHE A 34 -4.90 13.69 19.90
C PHE A 34 -5.24 12.28 19.39
N GLU A 35 -5.34 11.30 20.28
CA GLU A 35 -5.78 9.93 19.95
C GLU A 35 -7.18 9.90 19.31
N GLN A 36 -8.12 10.69 19.83
CA GLN A 36 -9.46 10.80 19.22
C GLN A 36 -9.39 11.43 17.83
N MET A 37 -8.53 12.45 17.65
CA MET A 37 -8.30 13.09 16.36
C MET A 37 -7.76 12.09 15.33
N GLU A 38 -6.71 11.36 15.69
CA GLU A 38 -6.10 10.33 14.86
C GLU A 38 -7.13 9.28 14.45
N LYS A 39 -7.88 8.73 15.41
CA LYS A 39 -8.90 7.72 15.15
C LYS A 39 -9.99 8.22 14.20
N MET A 40 -10.46 9.46 14.36
CA MET A 40 -11.46 10.05 13.47
C MET A 40 -10.91 10.30 12.06
N PHE A 41 -9.67 10.77 11.96
CA PHE A 41 -8.98 11.00 10.69
C PHE A 41 -8.79 9.69 9.92
N LEU A 42 -8.22 8.67 10.56
CA LEU A 42 -7.99 7.35 9.96
C LEU A 42 -9.31 6.71 9.53
N ARG A 43 -10.37 6.78 10.34
CA ARG A 43 -11.68 6.24 9.94
C ARG A 43 -12.24 6.92 8.68
N LYS A 44 -11.96 8.21 8.47
CA LYS A 44 -12.45 8.97 7.32
C LYS A 44 -11.61 8.73 6.07
N TYR A 45 -10.29 8.72 6.19
CA TYR A 45 -9.36 8.73 5.06
C TYR A 45 -8.67 7.40 4.78
N PHE A 46 -8.60 6.51 5.78
CA PHE A 46 -8.04 5.17 5.68
C PHE A 46 -9.06 4.12 6.15
N PRO A 47 -10.26 4.05 5.52
CA PRO A 47 -11.24 3.04 5.90
C PRO A 47 -10.69 1.63 5.66
N PRO A 48 -11.22 0.60 6.36
CA PRO A 48 -10.78 -0.78 6.18
C PRO A 48 -10.77 -1.24 4.71
N SER A 49 -11.72 -0.77 3.89
CA SER A 49 -11.77 -1.08 2.46
C SER A 49 -10.55 -0.58 1.68
N MET A 50 -9.99 0.58 2.03
CA MET A 50 -8.79 1.12 1.40
C MET A 50 -7.56 0.32 1.82
N VAL A 51 -7.47 -0.05 3.10
CA VAL A 51 -6.41 -0.93 3.62
C VAL A 51 -6.45 -2.29 2.93
N THR A 52 -7.64 -2.90 2.80
CA THR A 52 -7.83 -4.15 2.05
C THR A 52 -7.44 -4.00 0.59
N LYS A 53 -7.79 -2.89 -0.06
CA LYS A 53 -7.41 -2.63 -1.45
C LYS A 53 -5.89 -2.59 -1.62
N LEU A 54 -5.19 -1.78 -0.81
CA LEU A 54 -3.73 -1.66 -0.86
C LEU A 54 -3.04 -3.00 -0.59
N ARG A 55 -3.51 -3.75 0.41
CA ARG A 55 -3.01 -5.11 0.67
C ARG A 55 -3.21 -6.04 -0.53
N ASN A 56 -4.36 -5.97 -1.18
CA ASN A 56 -4.67 -6.82 -2.33
C ASN A 56 -3.84 -6.46 -3.57
N GLU A 57 -3.46 -5.19 -3.76
CA GLU A 57 -2.56 -4.78 -4.84
C GLU A 57 -1.18 -5.46 -4.71
N VAL A 58 -0.74 -5.73 -3.48
CA VAL A 58 0.47 -6.51 -3.21
C VAL A 58 0.19 -8.02 -3.32
N THR A 59 -0.76 -8.56 -2.56
CA THR A 59 -0.91 -10.03 -2.44
C THR A 59 -1.56 -10.71 -3.64
N ASN A 60 -2.31 -9.97 -4.46
CA ASN A 60 -3.00 -10.49 -5.65
C ASN A 60 -2.53 -9.72 -6.90
N PHE A 61 -1.25 -9.39 -6.97
CA PHE A 61 -0.67 -8.70 -8.12
C PHE A 61 -1.02 -9.44 -9.42
N LEU A 62 -1.43 -8.69 -10.43
CA LEU A 62 -1.69 -9.18 -11.77
C LEU A 62 -1.15 -8.18 -12.77
N GLN A 63 -0.29 -8.66 -13.66
CA GLN A 63 0.20 -7.87 -14.77
C GLN A 63 -0.95 -7.45 -15.68
N ARG A 64 -0.97 -6.18 -16.10
CA ARG A 64 -1.94 -5.67 -17.08
C ARG A 64 -1.55 -6.11 -18.49
N LEU A 65 -2.54 -6.31 -19.36
CA LEU A 65 -2.33 -6.88 -20.70
C LEU A 65 -1.38 -6.06 -21.59
N ASP A 66 -1.32 -4.75 -21.35
CA ASP A 66 -0.53 -3.77 -22.09
C ASP A 66 0.84 -3.48 -21.46
N GLU A 67 1.12 -4.01 -20.27
CA GLU A 67 2.39 -3.80 -19.58
C GLU A 67 3.49 -4.73 -20.10
N SER A 68 4.67 -4.17 -20.32
CA SER A 68 5.91 -4.94 -20.42
C SER A 68 6.26 -5.62 -19.09
N LEU A 69 7.19 -6.58 -19.13
CA LEU A 69 7.67 -7.24 -17.91
C LEU A 69 8.34 -6.24 -16.95
N PHE A 70 9.08 -5.27 -17.48
CA PHE A 70 9.74 -4.24 -16.67
C PHE A 70 8.74 -3.31 -16.00
N GLU A 71 7.74 -2.82 -16.75
CA GLU A 71 6.68 -1.98 -16.18
C GLU A 71 5.89 -2.71 -15.09
N ALA A 72 5.56 -3.98 -15.32
CA ALA A 72 4.90 -4.81 -14.32
C ALA A 72 5.73 -4.93 -13.02
N TRP A 73 7.05 -5.08 -13.14
CA TRP A 73 7.96 -5.11 -11.98
C TRP A 73 8.00 -3.77 -11.24
N GLU A 74 8.09 -2.64 -11.95
CA GLU A 74 8.05 -1.31 -11.34
C GLU A 74 6.71 -1.06 -10.63
N CYS A 75 5.58 -1.41 -11.25
CA CYS A 75 4.26 -1.31 -10.64
C CYS A 75 4.12 -2.16 -9.38
N TYR A 76 4.69 -3.37 -9.38
CA TYR A 76 4.67 -4.24 -8.21
C TYR A 76 5.51 -3.67 -7.06
N LYS A 77 6.73 -3.18 -7.32
CA LYS A 77 7.55 -2.50 -6.31
C LYS A 77 6.84 -1.30 -5.70
N LEU A 78 6.21 -0.47 -6.53
CA LEU A 78 5.42 0.67 -6.06
C LEU A 78 4.27 0.24 -5.15
N SER A 79 3.66 -0.92 -5.41
CA SER A 79 2.59 -1.47 -4.55
C SER A 79 3.14 -1.86 -3.18
N ILE A 80 4.33 -2.48 -3.13
CA ILE A 80 5.02 -2.82 -1.87
C ILE A 80 5.40 -1.55 -1.10
N ASP A 81 5.92 -0.52 -1.77
CA ASP A 81 6.30 0.74 -1.13
C ASP A 81 5.09 1.50 -0.56
N ASN A 82 3.94 1.42 -1.22
CA ASN A 82 2.69 2.03 -0.76
C ASN A 82 2.07 1.31 0.44
N PHE A 83 2.27 0.00 0.56
CA PHE A 83 1.79 -0.81 1.68
C PHE A 83 2.83 -1.84 2.13
N PRO A 84 3.90 -1.39 2.82
CA PRO A 84 4.97 -2.27 3.24
C PRO A 84 4.46 -3.19 4.35
N ASP A 85 4.39 -4.48 4.06
CA ASP A 85 4.12 -5.52 5.06
C ASP A 85 5.47 -6.01 5.63
N PRO A 86 5.84 -5.65 6.87
CA PRO A 86 7.12 -6.01 7.46
C PRO A 86 7.29 -7.53 7.66
N TYR A 87 6.22 -8.30 7.52
CA TYR A 87 6.24 -9.75 7.67
C TYR A 87 6.27 -10.49 6.32
N MET A 88 6.20 -9.77 5.20
CA MET A 88 6.20 -10.38 3.87
C MET A 88 7.64 -10.75 3.45
N LEU A 89 7.92 -12.05 3.41
CA LEU A 89 9.23 -12.56 3.02
C LEU A 89 9.52 -12.29 1.53
N PRO A 90 10.78 -12.04 1.14
CA PRO A 90 11.15 -11.84 -0.27
C PRO A 90 10.72 -12.97 -1.20
N VAL A 91 10.74 -14.22 -0.70
CA VAL A 91 10.28 -15.39 -1.46
C VAL A 91 8.79 -15.32 -1.79
N ILE A 92 7.97 -14.80 -0.88
CA ILE A 92 6.53 -14.60 -1.10
C ILE A 92 6.33 -13.47 -2.11
N GLN A 93 7.17 -12.42 -2.06
CA GLN A 93 7.12 -11.33 -3.02
C GLN A 93 7.42 -11.81 -4.44
N LEU A 94 8.47 -12.63 -4.60
CA LEU A 94 8.85 -13.22 -5.88
C LEU A 94 7.77 -14.19 -6.40
N ASP A 95 7.24 -15.06 -5.55
CA ASP A 95 6.17 -15.98 -5.92
C ASP A 95 4.91 -15.24 -6.38
N THR A 96 4.49 -14.21 -5.62
CA THR A 96 3.32 -13.40 -5.95
C THR A 96 3.52 -12.66 -7.27
N PHE A 97 4.69 -12.05 -7.48
CA PHE A 97 5.02 -11.39 -8.74
C PHE A 97 4.98 -12.36 -9.91
N TYR A 98 5.72 -13.47 -9.81
CA TYR A 98 5.83 -14.46 -10.87
C TYR A 98 4.46 -15.05 -11.22
N ASN A 99 3.64 -15.41 -10.23
CA ASN A 99 2.31 -15.96 -10.46
C ASN A 99 1.33 -14.93 -11.03
N GLY A 100 1.55 -13.65 -10.77
CA GLY A 100 0.79 -12.53 -11.32
C GLY A 100 1.12 -12.18 -12.77
N LEU A 101 2.22 -12.70 -13.33
CA LEU A 101 2.62 -12.41 -14.70
C LEU A 101 1.73 -13.11 -15.74
N THR A 102 1.66 -12.49 -16.92
CA THR A 102 1.09 -13.16 -18.10
C THR A 102 1.86 -14.43 -18.43
N LEU A 103 1.18 -15.42 -19.03
CA LEU A 103 1.82 -16.68 -19.46
C LEU A 103 3.06 -16.42 -20.33
N ARG A 104 2.96 -15.49 -21.27
CA ARG A 104 4.07 -15.11 -22.16
C ARG A 104 5.32 -14.69 -21.38
N HIS A 105 5.18 -13.80 -20.40
CA HIS A 105 6.35 -13.33 -19.64
C HIS A 105 6.87 -14.38 -18.67
N ARG A 106 6.01 -15.25 -18.10
CA ARG A 106 6.49 -16.41 -17.34
C ARG A 106 7.32 -17.36 -18.20
N ASP A 107 6.88 -17.63 -19.41
CA ASP A 107 7.60 -18.51 -20.34
C ASP A 107 8.96 -17.91 -20.72
N THR A 108 9.03 -16.60 -20.99
CA THR A 108 10.30 -15.89 -21.21
C THR A 108 11.26 -16.06 -20.03
N ILE A 109 10.78 -15.83 -18.80
CA ILE A 109 11.60 -15.97 -17.59
C ILE A 109 12.09 -17.41 -17.42
N ASN A 110 11.25 -18.41 -17.68
CA ASN A 110 11.65 -19.82 -17.57
C ASN A 110 12.69 -20.23 -18.62
N VAL A 111 12.55 -19.74 -19.85
CA VAL A 111 13.53 -20.00 -20.92
C VAL A 111 14.88 -19.39 -20.55
N ASP A 112 14.89 -18.14 -20.09
CA ASP A 112 16.13 -17.45 -19.70
C ASP A 112 16.78 -18.08 -18.47
N ALA A 113 15.97 -18.61 -17.55
CA ALA A 113 16.46 -19.36 -16.38
C ALA A 113 16.94 -20.78 -16.72
N GLY A 114 16.74 -21.28 -17.95
CA GLY A 114 17.09 -22.65 -18.34
C GLY A 114 16.23 -23.72 -17.69
N GLY A 115 15.04 -23.37 -17.19
CA GLY A 115 14.19 -24.26 -16.41
C GLY A 115 13.05 -23.50 -15.71
N THR A 116 12.32 -24.18 -14.82
CA THR A 116 11.29 -23.49 -14.02
C THR A 116 11.96 -22.54 -13.03
N PHE A 117 11.85 -21.22 -13.26
CA PHE A 117 12.49 -20.19 -12.45
C PHE A 117 12.18 -20.33 -10.96
N MET A 118 10.90 -20.56 -10.62
CA MET A 118 10.47 -20.73 -9.23
C MET A 118 11.05 -21.97 -8.54
N LYS A 119 11.50 -22.99 -9.28
CA LYS A 119 12.21 -24.14 -8.69
C LYS A 119 13.66 -23.75 -8.37
N ILE A 120 14.30 -23.02 -9.28
CA ILE A 120 15.69 -22.59 -9.16
C ILE A 120 15.86 -21.57 -8.02
N SER A 121 14.89 -20.68 -7.82
CA SER A 121 14.95 -19.63 -6.79
C SER A 121 14.67 -20.12 -5.36
N LEU A 122 14.24 -21.38 -5.18
CA LEU A 122 13.90 -21.99 -3.90
C LEU A 122 14.92 -23.02 -3.43
N GLU A 123 15.92 -23.34 -4.27
CA GLU A 123 17.06 -24.22 -3.99
C GLU A 123 18.29 -23.41 -3.56
#